data_AF-A0A938UP22-F1
#
_entry.id   AF-A0A938UP22-F1
#
_cell.length_a   1.000
_cell.length_b   1.000
_cell.length_c   1.000
_cell.angle_alpha   90.00
_cell.angle_beta   90.00
_cell.angle_gamma   90.00
#
_symmetry.space_group_name_H-M   'P 1'
#
loop_
_entity.id
_entity.type
_entity.pdbx_description
1 polymer ?
#
loop_
_entity_poly.entity_id
_entity_poly.type
_entity_poly.pdbx_seq_one_letter_code
_entity_poly.pdbx_strand_id
1 'polypeptide(L)'
;MSENGQNKNMENGGGDAEEKPFSAKVRHHVMEPTHLGEMDKPDGRAVVTGPCGDTDEFSLRIFRDRIREIRFRTTGCFFTIAACDALATIAEGRTIDEGLRITQES
;
A
#
# COMPACT_ATOMS: atom_id res chain seq x y z
N MET A 1 -28.46 34.69 -51.99
CA MET A 1 -27.46 35.68 -51.53
C MET A 1 -27.68 35.78 -50.03
N SER A 2 -26.88 35.17 -49.16
CA SER A 2 -25.42 35.21 -49.12
C SER A 2 -24.79 33.85 -48.82
N GLU A 3 -23.67 33.58 -49.49
CA GLU A 3 -22.68 32.55 -49.19
C GLU A 3 -21.72 32.98 -48.06
N ASN A 4 -20.86 32.03 -47.69
CA ASN A 4 -19.61 32.10 -46.91
C ASN A 4 -19.75 31.94 -45.38
N GLY A 5 -18.93 31.12 -44.72
CA GLY A 5 -17.77 30.36 -45.22
C GLY A 5 -17.15 29.55 -44.08
N GLN A 6 -16.53 28.43 -44.45
CA GLN A 6 -15.73 27.59 -43.57
C GLN A 6 -14.41 28.29 -43.18
N ASN A 7 -14.02 28.21 -41.91
CA ASN A 7 -12.64 28.31 -41.41
C ASN A 7 -12.50 27.19 -40.37
N LYS A 8 -11.88 26.03 -40.66
CA LYS A 8 -10.44 25.70 -40.71
C LYS A 8 -9.67 25.99 -39.41
N ASN A 9 -9.26 24.88 -38.78
CA ASN A 9 -8.12 24.61 -37.91
C ASN A 9 -7.97 25.39 -36.60
N MET A 10 -8.13 24.67 -35.50
CA MET A 10 -7.24 24.81 -34.34
C MET A 10 -6.91 23.41 -33.82
N GLU A 11 -5.79 22.87 -34.29
CA GLU A 11 -5.07 21.85 -33.54
C GLU A 11 -4.70 22.47 -32.19
N ASN A 12 -5.18 21.90 -31.10
CA ASN A 12 -4.56 22.09 -29.80
C ASN A 12 -4.08 20.71 -29.34
N GLY A 13 -2.85 20.40 -29.72
CA GLY A 13 -1.99 19.57 -28.89
C GLY A 13 -1.57 20.37 -27.65
N GLY A 14 -1.50 19.71 -26.51
CA GLY A 14 -1.10 20.31 -25.24
C GLY A 14 -1.83 19.62 -24.10
N GLY A 15 -1.14 18.70 -23.44
CA GLY A 15 -1.76 17.69 -22.59
C GLY A 15 -2.14 18.16 -21.20
N ASP A 16 -2.92 17.31 -20.56
CA ASP A 16 -3.09 17.27 -19.11
C ASP A 16 -2.87 15.82 -18.68
N ALA A 17 -1.59 15.45 -18.51
CA ALA A 17 -1.25 14.31 -17.68
C ALA A 17 -1.60 14.70 -16.24
N GLU A 18 -2.85 14.44 -15.87
CA GLU A 18 -3.42 14.65 -14.54
C GLU A 18 -2.39 14.22 -13.46
N GLU A 19 -1.93 15.19 -12.66
CA GLU A 19 -0.90 15.01 -11.64
C GLU A 19 -1.29 13.85 -10.72
N LYS A 20 -0.56 12.73 -10.81
CA LYS A 20 -0.77 11.59 -9.91
C LYS A 20 -0.29 11.99 -8.52
N PRO A 21 -1.18 12.16 -7.51
CA PRO A 21 -0.80 12.73 -6.22
C PRO A 21 0.16 11.83 -5.42
N PHE A 22 0.30 10.56 -5.79
CA PHE A 22 1.21 9.61 -5.14
C PHE A 22 1.82 8.63 -6.14
N SER A 23 2.93 7.99 -5.74
CA SER A 23 3.62 6.99 -6.54
C SER A 23 2.70 5.82 -6.91
N ALA A 24 3.01 5.12 -8.00
CA ALA A 24 2.25 3.93 -8.39
C ALA A 24 2.25 2.85 -7.30
N LYS A 25 3.33 2.73 -6.51
CA LYS A 25 3.43 1.79 -5.40
C LYS A 25 2.43 2.10 -4.28
N VAL A 26 2.37 3.37 -3.84
CA VAL A 26 1.43 3.78 -2.79
C VAL A 26 0.00 3.50 -3.24
N ARG A 27 -0.36 3.86 -4.47
CA ARG A 27 -1.70 3.61 -5.00
C ARG A 27 -2.06 2.12 -5.02
N HIS A 28 -1.12 1.25 -5.41
CA HIS A 28 -1.36 -0.20 -5.41
C HIS A 28 -1.71 -0.73 -4.02
N HIS A 29 -0.91 -0.39 -3.01
CA HIS A 29 -1.10 -0.86 -1.64
C HIS A 29 -2.34 -0.26 -0.94
N VAL A 30 -2.85 0.89 -1.38
CA VAL A 30 -4.09 1.47 -0.84
C VAL A 30 -5.34 0.87 -1.47
N MET A 31 -5.33 0.69 -2.79
CA MET A 31 -6.54 0.33 -3.53
C MET A 31 -6.90 -1.15 -3.34
N GLU A 32 -5.90 -2.03 -3.27
CA GLU A 32 -6.08 -3.48 -3.13
C GLU A 32 -5.03 -4.06 -2.17
N PRO A 33 -5.07 -3.72 -0.86
CA PRO A 33 -4.12 -4.24 0.11
C PRO A 33 -4.27 -5.76 0.23
N THR A 34 -3.20 -6.49 -0.02
CA THR A 34 -3.24 -7.96 -0.07
C THR A 34 -3.23 -8.59 1.34
N HIS A 35 -2.69 -7.88 2.33
CA HIS A 35 -2.45 -8.41 3.68
C HIS A 35 -3.41 -7.86 4.74
N LEU A 36 -4.33 -6.96 4.37
CA LEU A 36 -5.33 -6.42 5.30
C LEU A 36 -6.32 -7.53 5.71
N GLY A 37 -6.48 -7.75 7.01
CA GLY A 37 -7.44 -8.70 7.55
C GLY A 37 -7.00 -9.35 8.86
N GLU A 38 -7.82 -10.30 9.30
CA GLU A 38 -7.56 -11.11 10.49
C GLU A 38 -6.94 -12.47 10.12
N MET A 39 -6.23 -13.07 11.07
CA MET A 39 -5.70 -14.42 10.95
C MET A 39 -6.23 -15.27 12.10
N ASP A 40 -6.84 -16.43 11.78
CA ASP A 40 -7.18 -17.41 12.82
C ASP A 40 -5.92 -18.13 13.31
N LYS A 41 -5.79 -18.20 14.64
CA LYS A 41 -4.69 -18.87 15.37
C LYS A 41 -3.31 -18.52 14.79
N PRO A 42 -2.87 -17.25 14.89
CA PRO A 42 -1.52 -16.88 14.52
C PRO A 42 -0.51 -17.45 15.51
N ASP A 43 0.70 -17.70 15.05
CA ASP A 43 1.82 -18.12 15.91
C ASP A 43 2.38 -16.93 16.70
N GLY A 44 2.27 -15.72 16.14
CA GLY A 44 2.66 -14.47 16.78
C GLY A 44 1.67 -13.36 16.47
N ARG A 45 1.38 -12.52 17.47
CA ARG A 45 0.50 -11.35 17.34
C ARG A 45 1.07 -10.19 18.14
N ALA A 46 1.11 -9.00 17.54
CA ALA A 46 1.54 -7.77 18.18
C ALA A 46 0.55 -6.65 17.90
N VAL A 47 0.28 -5.82 18.91
CA VAL A 47 -0.59 -4.65 18.82
C VAL A 47 0.18 -3.45 19.36
N VAL A 48 0.27 -2.38 18.58
CA VAL A 48 1.01 -1.17 18.94
C VAL A 48 0.14 0.05 18.63
N THR A 49 0.01 0.95 19.60
CA THR A 49 -0.65 2.25 19.41
C THR A 49 0.42 3.34 19.33
N GLY A 50 0.45 4.06 18.22
CA GLY A 50 1.36 5.17 17.99
C GLY A 50 0.97 6.43 18.76
N PRO A 51 1.86 7.43 18.86
CA PRO A 51 1.56 8.70 19.53
C PRO A 51 0.47 9.52 18.83
N CYS A 52 0.17 9.24 17.56
CA CYS A 52 -0.96 9.82 16.82
C CYS A 52 -2.33 9.24 17.25
N GLY A 53 -2.35 8.14 18.01
CA GLY A 53 -3.56 7.43 18.42
C GLY A 53 -3.96 6.28 17.49
N ASP A 54 -3.34 6.15 16.31
CA ASP A 54 -3.55 5.00 15.43
C ASP A 54 -3.02 3.72 16.08
N THR A 55 -3.75 2.63 15.91
CA THR A 55 -3.37 1.31 16.41
C THR A 55 -3.20 0.35 15.27
N ASP A 56 -2.01 -0.24 15.18
CA ASP A 56 -1.66 -1.27 14.22
C ASP A 56 -1.57 -2.62 14.92
N GLU A 57 -2.14 -3.64 14.29
CA GLU A 57 -2.08 -5.03 14.73
C GLU A 57 -1.51 -5.88 13.60
N PHE A 58 -0.46 -6.64 13.88
CA PHE A 58 0.11 -7.63 12.96
C PHE A 58 0.00 -9.03 13.55
N SER A 59 -0.34 -9.99 12.69
CA SER A 59 -0.44 -11.41 12.99
C SER A 59 0.42 -12.21 12.01
N LEU A 60 1.22 -13.14 12.53
CA LEU A 60 2.18 -13.95 11.76
C LEU A 60 1.87 -15.44 11.90
N ARG A 61 2.02 -16.16 10.80
CA ARG A 61 2.16 -17.62 10.78
C ARG A 61 3.56 -18.00 10.38
N ILE A 62 4.23 -18.81 11.19
CA ILE A 62 5.62 -19.20 11.01
C ILE A 62 5.69 -20.67 10.59
N PHE A 63 6.51 -20.97 9.59
CA PHE A 63 6.82 -22.35 9.21
C PHE A 63 8.29 -22.50 8.88
N ARG A 64 8.98 -23.41 9.60
CA ARG A 64 10.41 -23.70 9.41
C ARG A 64 11.25 -22.42 9.34
N ASP A 65 11.10 -21.57 10.37
CA ASP A 65 11.82 -20.31 10.53
C ASP A 65 11.50 -19.22 9.49
N ARG A 66 10.42 -19.37 8.71
CA ARG A 66 9.95 -18.35 7.76
C ARG A 66 8.58 -17.81 8.10
N ILE A 67 8.38 -16.52 7.83
CA ILE A 67 7.08 -15.86 7.87
C ILE A 67 6.28 -16.37 6.68
N ARG A 68 5.42 -17.36 6.90
CA ARG A 68 4.63 -17.99 5.83
C ARG A 68 3.44 -17.15 5.43
N GLU A 69 2.85 -16.46 6.40
CA GLU A 69 1.70 -15.58 6.19
C GLU A 69 1.79 -14.42 7.17
N ILE A 70 1.47 -13.23 6.71
CA ILE A 70 1.34 -12.03 7.53
C ILE A 70 0.02 -11.34 7.23
N ARG A 71 -0.71 -10.97 8.29
CA ARG A 71 -1.95 -10.19 8.20
C ARG A 71 -1.86 -8.98 9.10
N PHE A 72 -2.50 -7.89 8.70
CA PHE A 72 -2.58 -6.70 9.54
C PHE A 72 -3.98 -6.12 9.62
N ARG A 73 -4.24 -5.40 10.71
CA ARG A 73 -5.34 -4.46 10.85
C ARG A 73 -4.79 -3.13 11.35
N THR A 74 -5.45 -2.04 10.97
CA THR A 74 -5.06 -0.71 11.42
C THR A 74 -6.29 0.17 11.59
N THR A 75 -6.25 1.08 12.56
CA THR A 75 -7.20 2.21 12.64
C THR A 75 -6.71 3.45 11.91
N GLY A 76 -5.50 3.39 11.34
CA GLY A 76 -4.85 4.53 10.73
C GLY A 76 -5.37 4.90 9.35
N CYS A 77 -4.82 5.97 8.81
CA CYS A 77 -5.22 6.51 7.53
C CYS A 77 -4.73 5.65 6.34
N PHE A 78 -5.11 6.06 5.13
CA PHE A 78 -4.72 5.36 3.90
C PHE A 78 -3.19 5.26 3.70
N PHE A 79 -2.41 6.22 4.23
CA PHE A 79 -0.95 6.10 4.22
C PHE A 79 -0.45 4.98 5.13
N THR A 80 -1.08 4.79 6.28
CA THR A 80 -0.79 3.68 7.19
C THR A 80 -1.11 2.36 6.53
N ILE A 81 -2.27 2.23 5.87
CA ILE A 81 -2.63 1.04 5.09
C ILE A 81 -1.56 0.72 4.04
N ALA A 82 -1.13 1.73 3.27
CA ALA A 82 -0.11 1.55 2.24
C ALA A 82 1.22 1.05 2.82
N ALA A 83 1.66 1.64 3.93
CA ALA A 83 2.90 1.29 4.58
C ALA A 83 2.86 -0.11 5.21
N CYS A 84 1.76 -0.46 5.90
CA CYS A 84 1.57 -1.76 6.50
C CYS A 84 1.52 -2.88 5.44
N ASP A 85 0.81 -2.67 4.34
CA ASP A 85 0.72 -3.66 3.25
C ASP A 85 2.07 -3.81 2.51
N ALA A 86 2.82 -2.72 2.34
CA ALA A 86 4.19 -2.77 1.80
C ALA A 86 5.14 -3.52 2.75
N LEU A 87 5.11 -3.24 4.05
CA LEU A 87 5.88 -3.96 5.07
C LEU A 87 5.56 -5.45 5.03
N ALA A 88 4.28 -5.80 5.00
CA ALA A 88 3.84 -7.19 4.93
C ALA A 88 4.32 -7.89 3.66
N THR A 89 4.24 -7.21 2.52
CA THR A 89 4.77 -7.70 1.24
C THR A 89 6.28 -7.97 1.30
N ILE A 90 7.04 -7.11 1.97
CA ILE A 90 8.49 -7.28 2.13
C ILE A 90 8.81 -8.43 3.09
N ALA A 91 8.05 -8.57 4.17
CA ALA A 91 8.28 -9.54 5.23
C ALA A 91 7.85 -10.96 4.86
N GLU A 92 6.79 -11.14 4.08
CA GLU A 92 6.26 -12.46 3.74
C GLU A 92 7.31 -13.29 2.96
N GLY A 93 7.49 -14.54 3.38
CA GLY A 93 8.48 -15.48 2.83
C GLY A 93 9.90 -15.35 3.40
N ARG A 94 10.24 -14.24 4.08
CA ARG A 94 11.54 -14.05 4.73
C ARG A 94 11.70 -14.95 5.95
N THR A 95 12.95 -15.19 6.34
CA THR A 95 13.22 -15.81 7.65
C THR A 95 12.88 -14.84 8.79
N ILE A 96 12.75 -15.34 10.02
CA ILE A 96 12.55 -14.48 11.20
C ILE A 96 13.69 -13.47 11.32
N ASP A 97 14.94 -13.93 11.18
CA ASP A 97 16.13 -13.06 11.23
C ASP A 97 16.13 -11.98 10.14
N GLU A 98 15.70 -12.30 8.92
CA GLU A 98 15.57 -11.33 7.82
C GLU A 98 14.43 -10.34 8.09
N GLY A 99 13.32 -10.80 8.67
CA GLY A 99 12.20 -9.96 9.08
C GLY A 99 12.59 -8.96 10.17
N LEU A 100 13.38 -9.38 11.15
CA LEU A 100 13.91 -8.51 12.23
C LEU A 100 14.82 -7.38 11.72
N ARG A 101 15.36 -7.51 10.50
CA ARG A 101 16.22 -6.48 9.89
C ARG A 101 15.44 -5.47 9.04
N ILE A 102 14.13 -5.63 8.89
CA ILE A 102 13.30 -4.64 8.17
C ILE A 102 13.18 -3.39 9.05
N THR A 103 13.58 -2.25 8.51
CA THR A 103 13.48 -0.94 9.15
C THR A 103 12.69 0.03 8.27
N GLN A 104 12.43 1.23 8.77
CA GLN A 104 11.70 2.26 8.05
C GLN A 104 12.39 2.69 6.73
N GLU A 105 13.71 2.51 6.65
CA GLU A 105 14.55 2.85 5.50
C GLU A 105 14.68 1.72 4.46
N SER A 106 14.07 0.56 4.71
CA SER A 106 14.22 -0.66 3.87
C SER A 106 13.43 -0.64 2.56
#